data_AF-A0AA41YDW7-F1
#
_entry.id   AF-A0AA41YDW7-F1
#
_cell.length_a   1.000
_cell.length_b   1.000
_cell.length_c   1.000
_cell.angle_alpha   90.00
_cell.angle_beta   90.00
_cell.angle_gamma   90.00
#
_symmetry.space_group_name_H-M   'P 1'
#
loop_
_entity.id
_entity.type
_entity.pdbx_description
1 polymer ?
#
loop_
_entity_poly.entity_id
_entity_poly.type
_entity_poly.pdbx_seq_one_letter_code
_entity_poly.pdbx_strand_id
1 'polypeptide(L)'
;MKTYYNLIIFVLSLLLLSACEQNYIDGISKVDPGADESAPQIKVNFPPEGYELQTNDAVASINFDFEVRDDIEIASISLKVDGTEITSYSTFKDYRVAMEKYMYDNVITGSHVFSVVATDIDGKTTTKNVNFTKAPPYVPQYDGEIFYMPFNNEFKDMVSLSDATVVGSPGFGTGIQGGPGYLGAANSYLTFPSAALATGDEFSASFWLKIDASDTRAGILSISPATPTGPSDKPSGFGFIRENSGANQKFLLLVGNGTNASWFNPGDPATIDPTVRNGWIHFAISISASEVAFYMDGVQVSQGAFTGIDWTGVGDLSIMSGDPNFSGWNHKVEKGGMDELRLFNKALTQEEVQTIMLKEQASFYMDFDGDYEEALSGDEATAVGTPGFAFGGGISGDAYQGATDSYLTFPSAGLATGSEFSASFWLKIDATDTRAGILAIAPASPTSPSDKPSGFGFIRENSGTNQKFLLLVGNGTNASWFNPGDPATIDPTVQTGWIHFAISIAATEAAFYMDGVQVSQGAFTGIDWTDVGDLSIMSGDPNFSGWNHKTERGQMDDLYLFHKALTPAEVTLLRNTGL
;
A
#
# COMPACT_ATOMS: atom_id res chain seq x y z
N MET A 1 23.60 26.31 97.95
CA MET A 1 22.82 25.69 96.85
C MET A 1 22.43 26.66 95.74
N LYS A 2 22.04 27.93 96.00
CA LYS A 2 21.73 28.90 94.92
C LYS A 2 22.93 29.24 94.00
N THR A 3 24.16 29.25 94.53
CA THR A 3 25.36 29.58 93.73
C THR A 3 25.75 28.48 92.74
N TYR A 4 25.48 27.21 93.05
CA TYR A 4 25.76 26.09 92.15
C TYR A 4 24.75 26.01 90.99
N TYR A 5 23.50 26.42 91.22
CA TYR A 5 22.46 26.46 90.18
C TYR A 5 22.79 27.48 89.09
N ASN A 6 23.27 28.66 89.48
CA ASN A 6 23.69 29.69 88.52
C ASN A 6 24.95 29.28 87.75
N LEU A 7 25.86 28.52 88.38
CA LEU A 7 27.05 28.00 87.70
C LEU A 7 26.68 26.92 86.68
N ILE A 8 25.73 26.04 87.00
CA ILE A 8 25.24 25.01 86.07
C ILE A 8 24.52 25.65 84.89
N ILE A 9 23.65 26.65 85.12
CA ILE A 9 22.98 27.38 84.04
C ILE A 9 24.01 28.09 83.16
N PHE A 10 25.03 28.73 83.75
CA PHE A 10 26.08 29.42 82.99
C PHE A 10 26.91 28.46 82.13
N VAL A 11 27.27 27.30 82.66
CA VAL A 11 27.99 26.25 81.92
C VAL A 11 27.11 25.62 80.83
N LEU A 12 25.80 25.41 81.08
CA LEU A 12 24.87 24.93 80.05
C LEU A 12 24.69 25.95 78.92
N SER A 13 24.64 27.25 79.23
CA SER A 13 24.58 28.30 78.21
C SER A 13 25.88 28.43 77.41
N LEU A 14 27.04 28.15 78.02
CA LEU A 14 28.32 28.06 77.30
C LEU A 14 28.38 26.85 76.36
N LEU A 15 27.81 25.71 76.75
CA LEU A 15 27.73 24.51 75.90
C LEU A 15 26.74 24.67 74.74
N LEU A 16 25.65 25.43 74.91
CA LEU A 16 24.71 25.75 73.82
C LEU A 16 25.30 26.73 72.79
N LEU A 17 26.24 27.58 73.19
CA LEU A 17 26.93 28.52 72.27
C LEU A 17 28.07 27.86 71.49
N SER A 18 28.63 26.74 71.95
CA SER A 18 29.65 25.97 71.22
C SER A 18 29.09 24.88 70.30
N ALA A 19 27.77 24.65 70.29
CA ALA A 19 27.13 23.67 69.41
C ALA A 19 26.74 24.22 68.02
N CYS A 20 26.93 25.52 67.76
CA CYS A 20 26.64 26.16 66.47
C CYS A 20 27.88 26.49 65.63
N GLU A 21 29.08 26.01 66.02
CA GLU A 21 30.24 26.00 65.14
C GLU A 21 30.68 24.57 64.82
N GLN A 22 29.79 23.85 64.16
CA GLN A 22 30.19 22.69 63.37
C GLN A 22 29.93 23.00 61.90
N ASN A 23 30.92 23.64 61.28
CA ASN A 23 31.19 23.57 59.83
C ASN A 23 31.58 22.12 59.47
N TYR A 24 30.69 21.15 59.72
CA TYR A 24 30.87 19.73 59.42
C TYR A 24 30.02 19.27 58.24
N ILE A 25 29.54 20.23 57.45
CA ILE A 25 29.35 20.01 56.02
C ILE A 25 30.63 20.57 55.42
N ASP A 26 31.49 19.69 54.91
CA ASP A 26 32.61 20.12 54.08
C ASP A 26 31.99 21.03 53.01
N GLY A 27 32.35 22.31 53.02
CA GLY A 27 31.81 23.26 52.05
C GLY A 27 32.06 22.66 50.67
N ILE A 28 31.02 22.49 49.86
CA ILE A 28 31.20 22.12 48.45
C ILE A 28 32.10 23.22 47.88
N SER A 29 33.38 22.91 47.77
CA SER A 29 34.34 23.80 47.15
C SER A 29 33.95 23.84 45.69
N LYS A 30 33.68 25.06 45.19
CA LYS A 30 33.43 25.27 43.78
C LYS A 30 34.69 24.82 43.05
N VAL A 31 34.63 23.65 42.42
CA VAL A 31 35.61 23.24 41.43
C VAL A 31 35.33 24.08 40.19
N ASP A 32 36.35 24.75 39.66
CA ASP A 32 36.17 25.49 38.41
C ASP A 32 35.73 24.51 37.31
N PRO A 33 34.68 24.82 36.54
CA PRO A 33 34.03 23.86 35.65
C PRO A 33 34.89 23.39 34.47
N GLY A 34 36.12 23.92 34.32
CA GLY A 34 36.98 23.69 33.16
C GLY A 34 36.79 24.80 32.11
N ALA A 35 37.56 24.72 31.02
CA ALA A 35 37.29 25.50 29.82
C ALA A 35 36.16 24.82 29.05
N ASP A 36 35.34 25.61 28.36
CA ASP A 36 34.33 25.10 27.44
C ASP A 36 35.01 24.64 26.13
N GLU A 37 35.02 23.32 25.91
CA GLU A 37 35.75 22.70 24.81
C GLU A 37 34.84 22.40 23.60
N SER A 38 33.57 22.08 23.80
CA SER A 38 32.71 21.54 22.74
C SER A 38 31.37 22.26 22.61
N ALA A 39 30.82 22.28 21.39
CA ALA A 39 29.44 22.72 21.20
C ALA A 39 28.48 21.63 21.75
N PRO A 40 27.21 21.99 22.08
CA PRO A 40 26.26 21.03 22.63
C PRO A 40 26.05 19.80 21.75
N GLN A 41 25.92 18.63 22.34
CA GLN A 41 25.60 17.38 21.65
C GLN A 41 24.09 17.12 21.69
N ILE A 42 23.52 16.75 20.55
CA ILE A 42 22.07 16.53 20.40
C ILE A 42 21.79 15.08 20.00
N LYS A 43 20.85 14.45 20.69
CA LYS A 43 20.28 13.15 20.34
C LYS A 43 18.76 13.28 20.24
N VAL A 44 18.19 12.93 19.09
CA VAL A 44 16.73 12.80 18.94
C VAL A 44 16.37 11.33 19.15
N ASN A 45 15.49 11.06 20.10
CA ASN A 45 14.97 9.73 20.38
C ASN A 45 13.73 9.41 19.53
N PHE A 46 12.92 10.42 19.23
CA PHE A 46 11.79 10.31 18.31
C PHE A 46 11.45 11.67 17.65
N PRO A 47 11.07 11.68 16.36
CA PRO A 47 11.05 10.55 15.44
C PRO A 47 12.46 10.01 15.12
N PRO A 48 12.59 8.74 14.72
CA PRO A 48 13.77 8.29 14.00
C PRO A 48 13.86 8.95 12.61
N GLU A 49 15.03 8.91 12.00
CA GLU A 49 15.23 9.32 10.61
C GLU A 49 14.34 8.49 9.67
N GLY A 50 13.55 9.14 8.82
CA GLY A 50 12.64 8.50 7.87
C GLY A 50 11.34 7.99 8.51
N TYR A 51 10.95 8.49 9.69
CA TYR A 51 9.69 8.12 10.32
C TYR A 51 8.49 8.52 9.44
N GLU A 52 7.53 7.62 9.29
CA GLU A 52 6.29 7.88 8.57
C GLU A 52 5.09 7.92 9.54
N LEU A 53 4.32 8.99 9.47
CA LEU A 53 3.10 9.21 10.23
C LEU A 53 1.88 8.92 9.35
N GLN A 54 1.12 7.88 9.71
CA GLN A 54 -0.13 7.53 9.03
C GLN A 54 -1.33 7.93 9.89
N THR A 55 -2.18 8.82 9.35
CA THR A 55 -3.46 9.19 9.95
C THR A 55 -4.42 9.76 8.91
N ASN A 56 -5.71 9.55 9.15
CA ASN A 56 -6.81 10.12 8.36
C ASN A 56 -7.09 11.59 8.69
N ASP A 57 -6.48 12.12 9.75
CA ASP A 57 -6.61 13.54 10.08
C ASP A 57 -5.89 14.40 9.03
N ALA A 58 -6.58 15.41 8.52
CA ALA A 58 -6.01 16.38 7.58
C ALA A 58 -4.80 17.13 8.17
N VAL A 59 -4.80 17.31 9.50
CA VAL A 59 -3.68 17.85 10.27
C VAL A 59 -3.46 16.93 11.47
N ALA A 60 -2.22 16.47 11.65
CA ALA A 60 -1.84 15.46 12.62
C ALA A 60 -0.92 16.00 13.71
N SER A 61 -0.77 15.20 14.78
CA SER A 61 0.13 15.49 15.88
C SER A 61 1.26 14.46 15.97
N ILE A 62 2.46 14.93 16.31
CA ILE A 62 3.66 14.12 16.53
C ILE A 62 4.35 14.56 17.83
N ASN A 63 4.86 13.60 18.60
CA ASN A 63 5.57 13.86 19.85
C ASN A 63 7.08 13.81 19.64
N PHE A 64 7.76 14.94 19.64
CA PHE A 64 9.22 14.99 19.60
C PHE A 64 9.82 14.64 20.98
N ASP A 65 10.83 13.78 21.00
CA ASP A 65 11.60 13.38 22.18
C ASP A 65 13.08 13.53 21.87
N PHE A 66 13.79 14.38 22.62
CA PHE A 66 15.20 14.66 22.38
C PHE A 66 15.96 14.97 23.68
N GLU A 67 17.28 14.86 23.56
CA GLU A 67 18.25 15.05 24.61
C GLU A 67 19.38 15.96 24.10
N VAL A 68 19.72 16.99 24.88
CA VAL A 68 20.85 17.89 24.63
C VAL A 68 21.80 17.83 25.81
N ARG A 69 23.09 17.71 25.53
CA ARG A 69 24.18 17.68 26.53
C ARG A 69 25.25 18.70 26.20
N ASP A 70 25.83 19.30 27.23
CA ASP A 70 26.97 20.19 27.11
C ASP A 70 28.01 19.90 28.20
N ASP A 71 29.29 20.17 27.94
CA ASP A 71 30.35 20.01 28.94
C ASP A 71 30.29 21.07 30.05
N ILE A 72 29.79 22.28 29.73
CA ILE A 72 29.71 23.40 30.67
C ILE A 72 28.27 23.79 31.00
N GLU A 73 27.54 24.36 30.04
CA GLU A 73 26.20 24.93 30.22
C GLU A 73 25.48 25.22 28.89
N ILE A 74 24.28 24.66 28.77
CA ILE A 74 23.35 24.93 27.67
C ILE A 74 22.70 26.30 27.90
N ALA A 75 22.84 27.22 26.95
CA ALA A 75 22.17 28.52 27.00
C ALA A 75 20.75 28.46 26.43
N SER A 76 20.56 27.81 25.29
CA SER A 76 19.24 27.70 24.66
C SER A 76 19.09 26.50 23.75
N ILE A 77 17.84 26.06 23.58
CA ILE A 77 17.43 25.04 22.61
C ILE A 77 16.25 25.60 21.82
N SER A 78 16.35 25.65 20.50
CA SER A 78 15.28 26.04 19.58
C SER A 78 14.83 24.81 18.79
N LEU A 79 13.53 24.57 18.75
CA LEU A 79 12.92 23.54 17.94
C LEU A 79 12.30 24.15 16.70
N LYS A 80 12.50 23.51 15.55
CA LYS A 80 11.93 23.95 14.28
C LYS A 80 11.32 22.80 13.50
N VAL A 81 10.28 23.09 12.74
CA VAL A 81 9.74 22.22 11.68
C VAL A 81 9.77 23.03 10.39
N ASP A 82 10.37 22.46 9.34
CA ASP A 82 10.51 23.08 8.01
C ASP A 82 11.14 24.48 8.07
N GLY A 83 12.13 24.63 8.95
CA GLY A 83 12.85 25.88 9.18
C GLY A 83 12.09 26.91 10.03
N THR A 84 10.82 26.69 10.35
CA THR A 84 10.00 27.56 11.21
C THR A 84 10.16 27.17 12.68
N GLU A 85 10.48 28.13 13.54
CA GLU A 85 10.58 27.87 14.99
C GLU A 85 9.21 27.60 15.60
N ILE A 86 9.09 26.47 16.29
CA ILE A 86 7.85 26.00 16.95
C ILE A 86 7.89 26.23 18.47
N THR A 87 9.07 26.19 19.08
CA THR A 87 9.28 26.52 20.50
C THR A 87 10.76 26.74 20.81
N SER A 88 11.06 27.33 21.96
CA SER A 88 12.42 27.40 22.50
C SER A 88 12.46 27.27 24.02
N TYR A 89 13.60 26.78 24.52
CA TYR A 89 13.91 26.58 25.92
C TYR A 89 15.17 27.36 26.28
N SER A 90 15.15 28.05 27.41
CA SER A 90 16.29 28.79 27.96
C SER A 90 16.42 28.63 29.48
N THR A 91 15.71 27.65 30.04
CA THR A 91 15.71 27.38 31.48
C THR A 91 15.62 25.89 31.66
N PHE A 92 16.61 25.33 32.34
CA PHE A 92 16.78 23.88 32.46
C PHE A 92 16.88 23.49 33.92
N LYS A 93 16.29 22.35 34.27
CA LYS A 93 16.42 21.78 35.62
C LYS A 93 17.87 21.34 35.90
N ASP A 94 18.51 20.80 34.87
CA ASP A 94 19.94 20.53 34.80
C ASP A 94 20.49 21.31 33.60
N TYR A 95 21.36 22.29 33.87
CA TYR A 95 21.88 23.19 32.85
C TYR A 95 22.92 22.51 31.93
N ARG A 96 23.34 21.28 32.22
CA ARG A 96 24.23 20.49 31.34
C ARG A 96 23.49 19.43 30.54
N VAL A 97 22.27 19.08 30.94
CA VAL A 97 21.50 18.01 30.31
C VAL A 97 20.03 18.39 30.27
N ALA A 98 19.52 18.64 29.07
CA ALA A 98 18.09 18.86 28.83
C ALA A 98 17.48 17.62 28.18
N MET A 99 16.39 17.11 28.75
CA MET A 99 15.58 16.03 28.19
C MET A 99 14.15 16.53 28.09
N GLU A 100 13.70 16.81 26.87
CA GLU A 100 12.44 17.49 26.64
C GLU A 100 11.54 16.68 25.70
N LYS A 101 10.24 16.85 25.89
CA LYS A 101 9.21 16.32 25.00
C LYS A 101 8.33 17.45 24.52
N TYR A 102 8.02 17.45 23.23
CA TYR A 102 7.17 18.48 22.64
C TYR A 102 6.16 17.85 21.69
N MET A 103 4.87 18.10 21.92
CA MET A 103 3.81 17.70 21.00
C MET A 103 3.63 18.81 19.96
N TYR A 104 3.93 18.50 18.70
CA TYR A 104 3.64 19.37 17.57
C TYR A 104 2.35 18.88 16.91
N ASP A 105 1.33 19.73 16.79
CA ASP A 105 -0.04 19.37 16.39
C ASP A 105 -0.44 19.92 15.02
N ASN A 106 0.55 20.31 14.21
CA ASN A 106 0.33 20.92 12.91
C ASN A 106 1.16 20.24 11.79
N VAL A 107 1.14 18.91 11.76
CA VAL A 107 1.76 18.11 10.70
C VAL A 107 0.76 17.95 9.55
N ILE A 108 1.09 18.44 8.36
CA ILE A 108 0.29 18.27 7.15
C ILE A 108 0.82 17.10 6.32
N THR A 109 0.12 16.65 5.28
CA THR A 109 0.62 15.58 4.41
C THR A 109 1.88 16.05 3.66
N GLY A 110 2.87 15.17 3.55
CA GLY A 110 4.14 15.42 2.88
C GLY A 110 5.38 15.25 3.77
N SER A 111 6.54 15.56 3.21
CA SER A 111 7.84 15.45 3.88
C SER A 111 8.13 16.68 4.74
N HIS A 112 8.67 16.43 5.93
CA HIS A 112 8.97 17.42 6.95
C HIS A 112 10.38 17.24 7.52
N VAL A 113 10.97 18.34 7.97
CA VAL A 113 12.26 18.34 8.66
C VAL A 113 12.11 18.87 10.08
N PHE A 114 12.29 18.00 11.07
CA PHE A 114 12.42 18.40 12.47
C PHE A 114 13.87 18.78 12.76
N SER A 115 14.09 20.00 13.26
CA SER A 115 15.41 20.50 13.65
C SER A 115 15.47 20.86 15.12
N VAL A 116 16.49 20.37 15.81
CA VAL A 116 16.89 20.81 17.15
C VAL A 116 18.16 21.64 17.01
N VAL A 117 18.12 22.90 17.46
CA VAL A 117 19.27 23.82 17.47
C VAL A 117 19.62 24.13 18.91
N ALA A 118 20.78 23.68 19.38
CA ALA A 118 21.25 23.93 20.74
C ALA A 118 22.45 24.89 20.71
N THR A 119 22.48 25.84 21.64
CA THR A 119 23.54 26.85 21.80
C THR A 119 24.04 26.84 23.24
N ASP A 120 25.36 26.81 23.45
CA ASP A 120 25.98 26.97 24.77
C ASP A 120 26.11 28.46 25.17
N ILE A 121 26.61 28.71 26.38
CA ILE A 121 26.83 30.07 26.91
C ILE A 121 27.95 30.85 26.20
N ASP A 122 28.90 30.16 25.57
CA ASP A 122 29.98 30.77 24.78
C ASP A 122 29.56 31.02 23.31
N GLY A 123 28.34 30.63 22.94
CA GLY A 123 27.72 30.84 21.64
C GLY A 123 28.04 29.78 20.58
N LYS A 124 28.64 28.63 20.93
CA LYS A 124 28.80 27.54 19.97
C LYS A 124 27.46 26.82 19.80
N THR A 125 27.20 26.39 18.57
CA THR A 125 25.89 25.87 18.18
C THR A 125 26.00 24.53 17.47
N THR A 126 25.08 23.62 17.80
CA THR A 126 24.87 22.37 17.07
C THR A 126 23.44 22.33 16.54
N THR A 127 23.27 21.86 15.31
CA THR A 127 21.95 21.58 14.72
C THR A 127 21.85 20.10 14.38
N LYS A 128 20.77 19.46 14.79
CA LYS A 128 20.42 18.10 14.39
C LYS A 128 19.10 18.14 13.65
N ASN A 129 19.11 17.63 12.41
CA ASN A 129 17.91 17.42 11.61
C ASN A 129 17.50 15.96 11.66
N VAL A 130 16.19 15.74 11.62
CA VAL A 130 15.54 14.44 11.42
C VAL A 130 14.44 14.63 10.38
N ASN A 131 14.50 13.86 9.29
CA ASN A 131 13.44 13.85 8.29
C ASN A 131 12.32 12.90 8.71
N PHE A 132 11.07 13.31 8.53
CA PHE A 132 9.89 12.47 8.72
C PHE A 132 8.82 12.87 7.70
N THR A 133 7.89 11.97 7.39
CA THR A 133 6.83 12.21 6.39
C THR A 133 5.48 11.93 7.05
N LYS A 134 4.44 12.68 6.71
CA LYS A 134 3.06 12.24 6.91
C LYS A 134 2.53 11.72 5.58
N ALA A 135 2.21 10.43 5.53
CA ALA A 135 1.61 9.81 4.36
C ALA A 135 0.21 10.39 4.08
N PRO A 136 -0.22 10.44 2.81
CA PRO A 136 -1.62 10.66 2.50
C PRO A 136 -2.48 9.53 3.11
N PRO A 137 -3.70 9.83 3.54
CA PRO A 137 -4.61 8.80 3.98
C PRO A 137 -5.00 7.91 2.80
N TYR A 138 -5.25 6.63 3.09
CA TYR A 138 -5.80 5.73 2.09
C TYR A 138 -7.15 6.25 1.60
N VAL A 139 -7.31 6.31 0.29
CA VAL A 139 -8.57 6.63 -0.37
C VAL A 139 -9.17 5.32 -0.87
N PRO A 140 -10.40 4.96 -0.46
CA PRO A 140 -11.07 3.77 -0.95
C PRO A 140 -11.10 3.75 -2.49
N GLN A 141 -10.64 2.64 -3.07
CA GLN A 141 -10.46 2.53 -4.53
C GLN A 141 -11.76 2.17 -5.25
N TYR A 142 -12.74 1.65 -4.52
CA TYR A 142 -13.97 1.12 -5.07
C TYR A 142 -15.18 1.71 -4.37
N ASP A 143 -16.26 1.92 -5.13
CA ASP A 143 -17.53 2.38 -4.57
C ASP A 143 -18.03 1.41 -3.48
N GLY A 144 -18.43 1.98 -2.35
CA GLY A 144 -18.90 1.22 -1.20
C GLY A 144 -17.84 0.44 -0.42
N GLU A 145 -16.55 0.58 -0.71
CA GLU A 145 -15.47 -0.02 0.10
C GLU A 145 -15.41 0.64 1.49
N ILE A 146 -15.46 -0.19 2.53
CA ILE A 146 -15.51 0.24 3.94
C ILE A 146 -14.39 -0.36 4.79
N PHE A 147 -13.60 -1.27 4.22
CA PHE A 147 -12.50 -1.96 4.89
C PHE A 147 -11.54 -2.47 3.83
N TYR A 148 -10.24 -2.29 4.04
CA TYR A 148 -9.21 -2.85 3.20
C TYR A 148 -7.99 -3.27 4.03
N MET A 149 -7.62 -4.54 3.95
CA MET A 149 -6.44 -5.08 4.61
C MET A 149 -5.54 -5.78 3.59
N PRO A 150 -4.45 -5.13 3.14
CA PRO A 150 -3.48 -5.71 2.20
C PRO A 150 -2.48 -6.67 2.86
N PHE A 151 -2.42 -6.72 4.19
CA PHE A 151 -1.48 -7.58 4.92
C PHE A 151 0.03 -7.32 4.67
N ASN A 152 0.39 -6.15 4.14
CA ASN A 152 1.76 -5.70 3.86
C ASN A 152 2.60 -5.49 5.13
N ASN A 153 2.95 -6.59 5.82
CA ASN A 153 3.63 -6.67 7.13
C ASN A 153 2.84 -6.15 8.34
N GLU A 154 1.58 -5.75 8.15
CA GLU A 154 0.71 -5.29 9.23
C GLU A 154 -0.70 -5.88 9.10
N PHE A 155 -1.40 -5.99 10.23
CA PHE A 155 -2.80 -6.41 10.28
C PHE A 155 -3.69 -5.19 10.47
N LYS A 156 -3.54 -4.20 9.59
CA LYS A 156 -4.21 -2.90 9.69
C LYS A 156 -5.26 -2.75 8.60
N ASP A 157 -6.43 -2.27 8.97
CA ASP A 157 -7.42 -1.78 8.01
C ASP A 157 -7.01 -0.39 7.53
N MET A 158 -6.76 -0.23 6.23
CA MET A 158 -6.31 1.02 5.63
C MET A 158 -7.41 2.09 5.63
N VAL A 159 -8.69 1.70 5.64
CA VAL A 159 -9.80 2.67 5.63
C VAL A 159 -9.93 3.34 6.99
N SER A 160 -9.97 2.56 8.07
CA SER A 160 -10.08 3.11 9.44
C SER A 160 -8.74 3.37 10.14
N LEU A 161 -7.62 2.92 9.56
CA LEU A 161 -6.28 2.85 10.14
C LEU A 161 -6.19 2.09 11.48
N SER A 162 -7.19 1.24 11.76
CA SER A 162 -7.27 0.46 12.98
C SER A 162 -6.62 -0.91 12.81
N ASP A 163 -5.90 -1.36 13.84
CA ASP A 163 -5.31 -2.69 13.86
C ASP A 163 -6.34 -3.75 14.22
N ALA A 164 -6.28 -4.90 13.54
CA ALA A 164 -6.97 -6.10 13.97
C ALA A 164 -6.35 -6.66 15.25
N THR A 165 -7.18 -7.30 16.07
CA THR A 165 -6.70 -8.07 17.22
C THR A 165 -6.12 -9.40 16.72
N VAL A 166 -4.85 -9.64 17.04
CA VAL A 166 -4.15 -10.88 16.69
C VAL A 166 -4.40 -11.94 17.77
N VAL A 167 -4.90 -13.11 17.37
CA VAL A 167 -4.96 -14.31 18.21
C VAL A 167 -3.93 -15.32 17.74
N GLY A 168 -3.15 -15.87 18.66
CA GLY A 168 -2.08 -16.83 18.34
C GLY A 168 -0.83 -16.15 17.80
N SER A 169 -0.28 -16.69 16.71
CA SER A 169 0.95 -16.20 16.08
C SER A 169 0.91 -16.41 14.56
N PRO A 170 -0.05 -15.76 13.85
CA PRO A 170 0.01 -15.71 12.39
C PRO A 170 1.26 -14.94 11.96
N GLY A 171 1.71 -15.17 10.74
CA GLY A 171 2.86 -14.50 10.15
C GLY A 171 2.52 -13.86 8.82
N PHE A 172 3.57 -13.52 8.08
CA PHE A 172 3.48 -13.01 6.72
C PHE A 172 4.18 -13.98 5.77
N GLY A 173 3.56 -14.22 4.61
CA GLY A 173 4.10 -15.01 3.50
C GLY A 173 4.08 -14.18 2.22
N THR A 174 4.41 -14.78 1.08
CA THR A 174 4.29 -14.07 -0.22
C THR A 174 2.82 -13.95 -0.61
N GLY A 175 2.36 -12.72 -0.80
CA GLY A 175 1.06 -12.29 -1.30
C GLY A 175 0.84 -12.56 -2.80
N ILE A 176 -0.32 -12.15 -3.32
CA ILE A 176 -0.65 -12.27 -4.75
C ILE A 176 0.11 -11.24 -5.59
N GLN A 177 0.34 -10.04 -5.07
CA GLN A 177 1.08 -8.97 -5.74
C GLN A 177 2.60 -9.02 -5.48
N GLY A 178 3.10 -10.08 -4.85
CA GLY A 178 4.53 -10.28 -4.56
C GLY A 178 5.01 -9.69 -3.23
N GLY A 179 4.25 -8.76 -2.64
CA GLY A 179 4.44 -8.24 -1.28
C GLY A 179 4.10 -9.26 -0.18
N PRO A 180 4.15 -8.87 1.10
CA PRO A 180 3.72 -9.72 2.21
C PRO A 180 2.20 -9.86 2.24
N GLY A 181 1.70 -11.11 2.28
CA GLY A 181 0.30 -11.44 2.57
C GLY A 181 0.17 -12.14 3.93
N TYR A 182 -1.06 -12.30 4.45
CA TYR A 182 -1.31 -13.07 5.67
C TYR A 182 -0.84 -14.51 5.49
N LEU A 183 -0.19 -15.09 6.50
CA LEU A 183 0.12 -16.51 6.57
C LEU A 183 -0.38 -17.10 7.89
N GLY A 184 -1.31 -18.04 7.78
CA GLY A 184 -1.91 -18.69 8.94
C GLY A 184 -0.94 -19.59 9.69
N ALA A 185 -1.25 -19.80 10.96
CA ALA A 185 -0.53 -20.72 11.84
C ALA A 185 -1.52 -21.49 12.73
N ALA A 186 -1.04 -22.48 13.46
CA ALA A 186 -1.88 -23.26 14.36
C ALA A 186 -2.55 -22.34 15.41
N ASN A 187 -3.87 -22.47 15.58
CA ASN A 187 -4.69 -21.66 16.50
C ASN A 187 -4.49 -20.14 16.33
N SER A 188 -4.23 -19.69 15.11
CA SER A 188 -3.94 -18.29 14.80
C SER A 188 -4.94 -17.70 13.83
N TYR A 189 -5.43 -16.50 14.13
CA TYR A 189 -6.43 -15.77 13.35
C TYR A 189 -6.50 -14.31 13.79
N LEU A 190 -7.29 -13.50 13.09
CA LEU A 190 -7.53 -12.11 13.44
C LEU A 190 -8.99 -11.87 13.80
N THR A 191 -9.24 -10.94 14.71
CA THR A 191 -10.57 -10.39 14.94
C THR A 191 -10.59 -8.88 14.73
N PHE A 192 -11.69 -8.35 14.21
CA PHE A 192 -11.87 -6.92 13.98
C PHE A 192 -13.29 -6.47 14.38
N PRO A 193 -13.45 -5.33 15.08
CA PRO A 193 -14.76 -4.84 15.49
C PRO A 193 -15.72 -4.70 14.30
N SER A 194 -16.85 -5.42 14.34
CA SER A 194 -17.79 -5.45 13.21
C SER A 194 -18.82 -4.33 13.23
N ALA A 195 -18.90 -3.51 14.28
CA ALA A 195 -19.99 -2.56 14.48
C ALA A 195 -20.14 -1.53 13.33
N ALA A 196 -19.03 -1.12 12.70
CA ALA A 196 -19.04 -0.24 11.54
C ALA A 196 -19.20 -0.99 10.19
N LEU A 197 -18.97 -2.30 10.19
CA LEU A 197 -19.00 -3.16 9.00
C LEU A 197 -20.38 -3.80 8.79
N ALA A 198 -20.97 -4.29 9.89
CA ALA A 198 -22.25 -4.97 9.96
C ALA A 198 -23.42 -3.98 10.00
N THR A 199 -23.53 -3.17 8.95
CA THR A 199 -24.57 -2.14 8.81
C THR A 199 -25.32 -2.30 7.50
N GLY A 200 -26.55 -1.77 7.44
CA GLY A 200 -27.37 -1.85 6.23
C GLY A 200 -27.93 -3.26 5.94
N ASP A 201 -28.50 -3.40 4.74
CA ASP A 201 -29.11 -4.61 4.20
C ASP A 201 -28.29 -5.25 3.07
N GLU A 202 -27.14 -4.65 2.72
CA GLU A 202 -26.19 -5.15 1.74
C GLU A 202 -24.79 -5.30 2.34
N PHE A 203 -24.03 -6.27 1.84
CA PHE A 203 -22.65 -6.52 2.24
C PHE A 203 -21.92 -7.36 1.20
N SER A 204 -20.67 -7.04 0.93
CA SER A 204 -19.80 -7.89 0.11
C SER A 204 -18.42 -8.03 0.72
N ALA A 205 -17.72 -9.09 0.33
CA ALA A 205 -16.29 -9.25 0.60
C ALA A 205 -15.59 -9.76 -0.66
N SER A 206 -14.36 -9.31 -0.90
CA SER A 206 -13.45 -9.78 -1.95
C SER A 206 -12.09 -10.06 -1.31
N PHE A 207 -11.45 -11.17 -1.66
CA PHE A 207 -10.12 -11.51 -1.17
C PHE A 207 -9.48 -12.62 -2.00
N TRP A 208 -8.16 -12.71 -1.90
CA TRP A 208 -7.39 -13.85 -2.39
C TRP A 208 -7.12 -14.83 -1.26
N LEU A 209 -7.23 -16.12 -1.56
CA LEU A 209 -6.96 -17.20 -0.63
C LEU A 209 -6.05 -18.25 -1.27
N LYS A 210 -5.01 -18.66 -0.53
CA LYS A 210 -4.15 -19.79 -0.85
C LYS A 210 -4.28 -20.82 0.25
N ILE A 211 -4.93 -21.94 0.00
CA ILE A 211 -5.28 -22.90 1.06
C ILE A 211 -4.09 -23.73 1.56
N ASP A 212 -4.12 -24.07 2.85
CA ASP A 212 -3.32 -25.17 3.39
C ASP A 212 -4.01 -26.52 3.12
N ALA A 213 -3.37 -27.32 2.27
CA ALA A 213 -3.87 -28.64 1.88
C ALA A 213 -3.84 -29.67 3.02
N SER A 214 -3.12 -29.42 4.11
CA SER A 214 -2.99 -30.39 5.21
C SER A 214 -4.25 -30.48 6.10
N ASP A 215 -5.04 -29.41 6.14
CA ASP A 215 -6.33 -29.38 6.83
C ASP A 215 -7.47 -29.62 5.85
N THR A 216 -8.54 -30.26 6.33
CA THR A 216 -9.71 -30.60 5.49
C THR A 216 -10.92 -29.70 5.74
N ARG A 217 -10.84 -28.80 6.73
CA ARG A 217 -11.91 -27.89 7.14
C ARG A 217 -11.31 -26.63 7.74
N ALA A 218 -11.89 -25.48 7.42
CA ALA A 218 -11.55 -24.21 8.04
C ALA A 218 -12.74 -23.23 7.91
N GLY A 219 -12.86 -22.31 8.86
CA GLY A 219 -13.55 -21.06 8.63
C GLY A 219 -12.59 -20.05 8.03
N ILE A 220 -13.06 -19.23 7.10
CA ILE A 220 -12.22 -18.30 6.34
C ILE A 220 -12.58 -16.85 6.69
N LEU A 221 -13.86 -16.52 6.67
CA LEU A 221 -14.34 -15.18 6.99
C LEU A 221 -15.73 -15.28 7.62
N SER A 222 -15.96 -14.62 8.75
CA SER A 222 -17.29 -14.62 9.36
C SER A 222 -17.55 -13.39 10.22
N ILE A 223 -18.80 -12.92 10.19
CA ILE A 223 -19.40 -12.07 11.21
C ILE A 223 -20.62 -12.86 11.68
N SER A 224 -20.62 -13.35 12.92
CA SER A 224 -21.62 -14.30 13.40
C SER A 224 -22.05 -13.95 14.83
N PRO A 225 -23.16 -14.52 15.37
CA PRO A 225 -23.67 -14.18 16.69
C PRO A 225 -22.57 -14.23 17.76
N ALA A 226 -22.43 -13.17 18.57
CA ALA A 226 -21.35 -13.06 19.57
C ALA A 226 -21.42 -14.15 20.66
N THR A 227 -22.62 -14.68 20.87
CA THR A 227 -22.88 -15.77 21.81
C THR A 227 -23.71 -16.85 21.11
N PRO A 228 -23.09 -17.68 20.24
CA PRO A 228 -23.83 -18.68 19.48
C PRO A 228 -24.41 -19.72 20.44
N THR A 229 -25.69 -20.02 20.31
CA THR A 229 -26.39 -21.04 21.12
C THR A 229 -25.99 -22.47 20.75
N GLY A 230 -25.25 -22.63 19.65
CA GLY A 230 -24.65 -23.89 19.24
C GLY A 230 -23.70 -23.72 18.05
N PRO A 231 -22.97 -24.78 17.66
CA PRO A 231 -21.99 -24.76 16.56
C PRO A 231 -22.61 -24.43 15.19
N SER A 232 -23.94 -24.50 15.09
CA SER A 232 -24.69 -24.25 13.88
C SER A 232 -25.56 -23.00 13.95
N ASP A 233 -25.49 -22.24 15.04
CA ASP A 233 -26.31 -21.05 15.28
C ASP A 233 -25.86 -19.92 14.34
N LYS A 234 -26.72 -19.62 13.38
CA LYS A 234 -26.45 -18.68 12.29
C LYS A 234 -27.69 -17.85 11.89
N PRO A 235 -28.60 -17.49 12.82
CA PRO A 235 -29.73 -16.65 12.46
C PRO A 235 -29.25 -15.31 11.93
N SER A 236 -28.08 -14.82 12.33
CA SER A 236 -27.57 -13.49 11.99
C SER A 236 -26.15 -13.58 11.41
N GLY A 237 -25.80 -12.61 10.55
CA GLY A 237 -24.50 -12.47 9.92
C GLY A 237 -24.22 -13.49 8.83
N PHE A 238 -22.95 -13.80 8.60
CA PHE A 238 -22.50 -14.76 7.60
C PHE A 238 -21.30 -15.59 8.07
N GLY A 239 -21.08 -16.71 7.39
CA GLY A 239 -19.84 -17.48 7.50
C GLY A 239 -19.46 -18.08 6.16
N PHE A 240 -18.24 -17.77 5.72
CA PHE A 240 -17.58 -18.37 4.56
C PHE A 240 -16.58 -19.42 5.05
N ILE A 241 -16.75 -20.65 4.58
CA ILE A 241 -16.04 -21.82 5.08
C ILE A 241 -15.58 -22.72 3.93
N ARG A 242 -14.66 -23.62 4.26
CA ARG A 242 -14.38 -24.80 3.44
C ARG A 242 -14.57 -26.10 4.20
N GLU A 243 -14.95 -27.12 3.45
CA GLU A 243 -15.35 -28.44 3.93
C GLU A 243 -14.66 -29.58 3.18
N ASN A 244 -14.52 -30.71 3.86
CA ASN A 244 -13.98 -31.92 3.27
C ASN A 244 -14.96 -32.50 2.22
N SER A 245 -14.43 -32.89 1.06
CA SER A 245 -15.17 -33.56 -0.01
C SER A 245 -14.34 -34.69 -0.65
N GLY A 246 -13.87 -35.62 0.19
CA GLY A 246 -13.06 -36.76 -0.26
C GLY A 246 -11.60 -36.37 -0.41
N ALA A 247 -11.06 -36.44 -1.63
CA ALA A 247 -9.75 -35.86 -1.94
C ALA A 247 -9.81 -34.34 -2.18
N ASN A 248 -11.03 -33.81 -2.34
CA ASN A 248 -11.27 -32.41 -2.68
C ASN A 248 -11.73 -31.61 -1.46
N GLN A 249 -11.74 -30.29 -1.62
CA GLN A 249 -12.28 -29.33 -0.67
C GLN A 249 -13.32 -28.46 -1.36
N LYS A 250 -14.43 -28.21 -0.68
CA LYS A 250 -15.53 -27.40 -1.21
C LYS A 250 -15.74 -26.15 -0.37
N PHE A 251 -16.05 -25.03 -1.03
CA PHE A 251 -16.34 -23.76 -0.38
C PHE A 251 -17.83 -23.50 -0.29
N LEU A 252 -18.27 -22.95 0.83
CA LEU A 252 -19.68 -22.69 1.11
C LEU A 252 -19.84 -21.34 1.81
N LEU A 253 -20.94 -20.67 1.49
CA LEU A 253 -21.40 -19.47 2.18
C LEU A 253 -22.69 -19.77 2.93
N LEU A 254 -22.77 -19.28 4.16
CA LEU A 254 -23.97 -19.32 5.00
C LEU A 254 -24.34 -17.90 5.38
N VAL A 255 -25.62 -17.54 5.22
CA VAL A 255 -26.11 -16.17 5.50
C VAL A 255 -27.39 -16.23 6.32
N GLY A 256 -27.41 -15.49 7.43
CA GLY A 256 -28.51 -15.42 8.40
C GLY A 256 -29.48 -14.27 8.14
N ASN A 257 -30.79 -14.52 8.27
CA ASN A 257 -31.88 -13.56 8.06
C ASN A 257 -32.69 -13.21 9.33
N GLY A 258 -32.10 -13.41 10.50
CA GLY A 258 -32.66 -13.25 11.84
C GLY A 258 -33.44 -14.46 12.36
N THR A 259 -33.87 -15.36 11.48
CA THR A 259 -34.62 -16.57 11.88
C THR A 259 -33.84 -17.86 11.65
N ASN A 260 -33.13 -17.96 10.52
CA ASN A 260 -32.34 -19.13 10.17
C ASN A 260 -31.20 -18.75 9.20
N ALA A 261 -30.27 -19.68 8.95
CA ALA A 261 -29.28 -19.51 7.88
C ALA A 261 -29.72 -20.19 6.58
N SER A 262 -29.55 -19.45 5.48
CA SER A 262 -29.57 -19.99 4.12
C SER A 262 -28.18 -20.50 3.74
N TRP A 263 -28.13 -21.62 3.02
CA TRP A 263 -26.88 -22.27 2.60
C TRP A 263 -26.70 -22.10 1.10
N PHE A 264 -25.64 -21.43 0.71
CA PHE A 264 -25.23 -21.25 -0.68
C PHE A 264 -24.06 -22.21 -0.95
N ASN A 265 -24.41 -23.41 -1.39
CA ASN A 265 -23.48 -24.50 -1.69
C ASN A 265 -23.48 -24.74 -3.21
N PRO A 266 -22.46 -24.29 -3.95
CA PRO A 266 -22.41 -24.44 -5.39
C PRO A 266 -22.18 -25.88 -5.85
N GLY A 267 -21.63 -26.75 -4.99
CA GLY A 267 -21.21 -28.10 -5.39
C GLY A 267 -19.89 -28.08 -6.17
N ASP A 268 -19.85 -28.83 -7.28
CA ASP A 268 -18.64 -29.00 -8.11
C ASP A 268 -17.97 -27.67 -8.55
N PRO A 269 -18.70 -26.60 -8.92
CA PRO A 269 -18.09 -25.33 -9.34
C PRO A 269 -17.20 -24.64 -8.30
N ALA A 270 -17.38 -24.89 -7.00
CA ALA A 270 -16.46 -24.41 -5.96
C ALA A 270 -15.85 -25.55 -5.15
N THR A 271 -15.57 -26.67 -5.83
CA THR A 271 -14.84 -27.81 -5.28
C THR A 271 -13.49 -27.92 -5.99
N ILE A 272 -12.41 -27.94 -5.22
CA ILE A 272 -11.03 -28.01 -5.74
C ILE A 272 -10.31 -29.23 -5.20
N ASP A 273 -9.43 -29.80 -6.02
CA ASP A 273 -8.39 -30.71 -5.54
C ASP A 273 -7.18 -29.88 -5.09
N PRO A 274 -6.89 -29.79 -3.78
CA PRO A 274 -5.80 -28.98 -3.25
C PRO A 274 -4.41 -29.49 -3.68
N THR A 275 -4.30 -30.72 -4.19
CA THR A 275 -3.04 -31.27 -4.71
C THR A 275 -2.76 -30.84 -6.15
N VAL A 276 -3.81 -30.46 -6.89
CA VAL A 276 -3.73 -29.94 -8.27
C VAL A 276 -3.75 -28.42 -8.26
N ARG A 277 -4.56 -27.81 -7.40
CA ARG A 277 -4.77 -26.37 -7.30
C ARG A 277 -4.42 -25.88 -5.89
N ASN A 278 -3.17 -25.41 -5.75
CA ASN A 278 -2.61 -24.88 -4.50
C ASN A 278 -2.08 -23.43 -4.62
N GLY A 279 -2.40 -22.76 -5.73
CA GLY A 279 -2.11 -21.35 -5.94
C GLY A 279 -3.16 -20.44 -5.29
N TRP A 280 -3.01 -19.14 -5.53
CA TRP A 280 -3.99 -18.14 -5.16
C TRP A 280 -5.32 -18.35 -5.91
N ILE A 281 -6.43 -18.18 -5.21
CA ILE A 281 -7.79 -18.28 -5.72
C ILE A 281 -8.54 -17.04 -5.26
N HIS A 282 -9.19 -16.35 -6.18
CA HIS A 282 -10.01 -15.20 -5.82
C HIS A 282 -11.39 -15.66 -5.38
N PHE A 283 -11.88 -15.11 -4.28
CA PHE A 283 -13.22 -15.34 -3.79
C PHE A 283 -13.91 -14.01 -3.57
N ALA A 284 -15.20 -13.96 -3.92
CA ALA A 284 -16.06 -12.88 -3.48
C ALA A 284 -17.44 -13.39 -3.06
N ILE A 285 -18.03 -12.72 -2.08
CA ILE A 285 -19.43 -12.90 -1.69
C ILE A 285 -20.15 -11.58 -1.89
N SER A 286 -21.37 -11.62 -2.39
CA SER A 286 -22.21 -10.44 -2.61
C SER A 286 -23.59 -10.72 -2.03
N ILE A 287 -24.00 -9.90 -1.06
CA ILE A 287 -25.26 -10.05 -0.34
C ILE A 287 -26.03 -8.75 -0.53
N SER A 288 -27.18 -8.85 -1.20
CA SER A 288 -28.13 -7.75 -1.35
C SER A 288 -29.35 -7.96 -0.45
N ALA A 289 -30.26 -7.00 -0.44
CA ALA A 289 -31.54 -7.11 0.24
C ALA A 289 -32.41 -8.29 -0.26
N SER A 290 -32.18 -8.79 -1.48
CA SER A 290 -33.04 -9.81 -2.11
C SER A 290 -32.32 -11.05 -2.65
N GLU A 291 -31.00 -11.07 -2.65
CA GLU A 291 -30.20 -12.12 -3.29
C GLU A 291 -28.82 -12.24 -2.66
N VAL A 292 -28.26 -13.45 -2.69
CA VAL A 292 -26.85 -13.72 -2.39
C VAL A 292 -26.20 -14.36 -3.60
N ALA A 293 -24.99 -13.91 -3.93
CA ALA A 293 -24.11 -14.50 -4.93
C ALA A 293 -22.75 -14.86 -4.33
N PHE A 294 -22.16 -15.94 -4.86
CA PHE A 294 -20.82 -16.42 -4.51
C PHE A 294 -20.00 -16.56 -5.79
N TYR A 295 -18.78 -16.01 -5.77
CA TYR A 295 -17.86 -15.97 -6.89
C TYR A 295 -16.55 -16.69 -6.54
N MET A 296 -16.00 -17.38 -7.53
CA MET A 296 -14.67 -17.99 -7.49
C MET A 296 -13.97 -17.66 -8.81
N ASP A 297 -12.78 -17.04 -8.74
CA ASP A 297 -12.04 -16.51 -9.90
C ASP A 297 -12.88 -15.59 -10.79
N GLY A 298 -13.67 -14.70 -10.17
CA GLY A 298 -14.56 -13.79 -10.90
C GLY A 298 -15.74 -14.47 -11.62
N VAL A 299 -15.93 -15.79 -11.45
CA VAL A 299 -17.07 -16.53 -12.02
C VAL A 299 -18.12 -16.74 -10.94
N GLN A 300 -19.37 -16.38 -11.23
CA GLN A 300 -20.51 -16.67 -10.35
C GLN A 300 -20.74 -18.18 -10.26
N VAL A 301 -20.46 -18.77 -9.10
CA VAL A 301 -20.60 -20.22 -8.86
C VAL A 301 -21.88 -20.57 -8.10
N SER A 302 -22.46 -19.61 -7.37
CA SER A 302 -23.76 -19.75 -6.71
C SER A 302 -24.54 -18.44 -6.73
N GLN A 303 -25.87 -18.54 -6.81
CA GLN A 303 -26.80 -17.42 -6.69
C GLN A 303 -28.12 -17.92 -6.15
N GLY A 304 -28.79 -17.15 -5.28
CA GLY A 304 -30.12 -17.49 -4.83
C GLY A 304 -30.83 -16.36 -4.11
N ALA A 305 -32.16 -16.36 -4.23
CA ALA A 305 -33.01 -15.41 -3.54
C ALA A 305 -32.80 -15.48 -2.03
N PHE A 306 -32.78 -14.31 -1.41
CA PHE A 306 -32.55 -14.13 0.02
C PHE A 306 -33.44 -12.99 0.54
N THR A 307 -33.61 -12.89 1.86
CA THR A 307 -34.56 -11.95 2.47
C THR A 307 -33.85 -10.94 3.36
N GLY A 308 -32.69 -10.46 2.91
CA GLY A 308 -31.83 -9.56 3.66
C GLY A 308 -31.05 -10.23 4.78
N ILE A 309 -29.83 -9.75 5.00
CA ILE A 309 -28.99 -10.19 6.11
C ILE A 309 -29.47 -9.54 7.41
N ASP A 310 -29.40 -10.29 8.51
CA ASP A 310 -29.64 -9.74 9.86
C ASP A 310 -28.33 -9.60 10.61
N TRP A 311 -28.09 -8.45 11.21
CA TRP A 311 -26.90 -8.17 12.01
C TRP A 311 -27.15 -8.21 13.52
N THR A 312 -28.35 -8.62 13.96
CA THR A 312 -28.72 -8.57 15.37
C THR A 312 -27.81 -9.46 16.22
N GLY A 313 -27.12 -8.87 17.19
CA GLY A 313 -26.31 -9.60 18.17
C GLY A 313 -25.06 -10.28 17.59
N VAL A 314 -24.61 -9.87 16.39
CA VAL A 314 -23.33 -10.35 15.85
C VAL A 314 -22.14 -9.85 16.67
N GLY A 315 -21.08 -10.65 16.70
CA GLY A 315 -19.79 -10.30 17.28
C GLY A 315 -18.82 -9.78 16.22
N ASP A 316 -17.55 -9.75 16.58
CA ASP A 316 -16.46 -9.28 15.72
C ASP A 316 -16.36 -10.09 14.41
N LEU A 317 -15.81 -9.44 13.39
CA LEU A 317 -15.31 -10.10 12.19
C LEU A 317 -14.17 -11.04 12.59
N SER A 318 -14.26 -12.30 12.19
CA SER A 318 -13.17 -13.26 12.25
C SER A 318 -12.58 -13.47 10.86
N ILE A 319 -11.26 -13.37 10.76
CA ILE A 319 -10.48 -13.53 9.52
C ILE A 319 -9.57 -14.75 9.67
N MET A 320 -9.59 -15.63 8.67
CA MET A 320 -8.83 -16.88 8.60
C MET A 320 -9.16 -17.89 9.71
N SER A 321 -10.36 -17.79 10.28
CA SER A 321 -10.91 -18.78 11.21
C SER A 321 -12.42 -18.68 11.34
N GLY A 322 -13.06 -19.77 11.76
CA GLY A 322 -14.40 -19.71 12.33
C GLY A 322 -14.42 -19.44 13.84
N ASP A 323 -13.31 -19.58 14.57
CA ASP A 323 -13.27 -19.13 15.96
C ASP A 323 -13.36 -17.59 16.05
N PRO A 324 -13.99 -17.02 17.10
CA PRO A 324 -14.59 -17.71 18.23
C PRO A 324 -16.06 -18.14 18.01
N ASN A 325 -16.76 -17.57 17.02
CA ASN A 325 -18.23 -17.57 16.97
C ASN A 325 -18.85 -18.51 15.92
N PHE A 326 -18.04 -19.07 15.02
CA PHE A 326 -18.43 -19.91 13.88
C PHE A 326 -17.61 -21.23 13.76
N SER A 327 -17.10 -21.79 14.86
CA SER A 327 -16.18 -22.95 14.81
C SER A 327 -16.81 -24.34 14.84
N GLY A 328 -18.11 -24.42 14.55
CA GLY A 328 -18.85 -25.68 14.49
C GLY A 328 -18.20 -26.71 13.57
N TRP A 329 -18.36 -28.01 13.87
CA TRP A 329 -17.81 -29.11 13.05
C TRP A 329 -16.32 -29.00 12.68
N ASN A 330 -15.55 -28.28 13.51
CA ASN A 330 -14.13 -28.03 13.32
C ASN A 330 -13.81 -27.06 12.16
N HIS A 331 -14.69 -26.11 11.85
CA HIS A 331 -14.38 -24.92 11.03
C HIS A 331 -13.52 -23.92 11.82
N LYS A 332 -12.32 -24.36 12.22
CA LYS A 332 -11.38 -23.53 12.98
C LYS A 332 -10.52 -22.71 12.02
N VAL A 333 -9.21 -22.66 12.25
CA VAL A 333 -8.26 -21.82 11.54
C VAL A 333 -7.94 -22.34 10.14
N GLU A 334 -7.65 -21.41 9.24
CA GLU A 334 -6.96 -21.65 7.96
C GLU A 334 -5.48 -21.33 8.12
N LYS A 335 -4.60 -22.29 7.80
CA LYS A 335 -3.14 -22.13 7.87
C LYS A 335 -2.51 -21.63 6.57
N GLY A 336 -3.33 -21.51 5.52
CA GLY A 336 -2.96 -20.96 4.24
C GLY A 336 -2.69 -19.46 4.27
N GLY A 337 -2.55 -18.88 3.08
CA GLY A 337 -2.39 -17.45 2.90
C GLY A 337 -3.71 -16.74 2.56
N MET A 338 -3.81 -15.47 2.95
CA MET A 338 -4.85 -14.54 2.49
C MET A 338 -4.19 -13.24 2.04
N ASP A 339 -4.76 -12.59 1.04
CA ASP A 339 -4.29 -11.31 0.58
C ASP A 339 -5.44 -10.43 0.06
N GLU A 340 -5.23 -9.12 0.04
CA GLU A 340 -6.17 -8.12 -0.49
C GLU A 340 -7.61 -8.27 0.05
N LEU A 341 -7.80 -8.32 1.38
CA LEU A 341 -9.14 -8.44 1.96
C LEU A 341 -9.88 -7.10 1.92
N ARG A 342 -10.93 -7.02 1.11
CA ARG A 342 -11.82 -5.85 0.98
C ARG A 342 -13.23 -6.19 1.40
N LEU A 343 -13.88 -5.29 2.15
CA LEU A 343 -15.30 -5.39 2.51
C LEU A 343 -16.07 -4.16 2.02
N PHE A 344 -17.33 -4.39 1.66
CA PHE A 344 -18.17 -3.37 1.04
C PHE A 344 -19.52 -3.27 1.74
N ASN A 345 -20.08 -2.07 1.80
CA ASN A 345 -21.45 -1.80 2.26
C ASN A 345 -22.50 -1.86 1.15
N LYS A 346 -22.14 -2.46 0.00
CA LYS A 346 -23.01 -2.68 -1.16
C LYS A 346 -22.90 -4.12 -1.64
N ALA A 347 -23.90 -4.56 -2.40
CA ALA A 347 -23.80 -5.79 -3.18
C ALA A 347 -22.94 -5.54 -4.44
N LEU A 348 -21.85 -6.29 -4.59
CA LEU A 348 -21.03 -6.24 -5.80
C LEU A 348 -21.67 -7.00 -6.95
N THR A 349 -21.55 -6.45 -8.16
CA THR A 349 -21.85 -7.11 -9.42
C THR A 349 -20.70 -8.03 -9.86
N GLN A 350 -20.97 -8.96 -10.78
CA GLN A 350 -19.92 -9.83 -11.31
C GLN A 350 -18.80 -9.04 -12.02
N GLU A 351 -19.17 -7.97 -12.74
CA GLU A 351 -18.21 -7.11 -13.43
C GLU A 351 -17.30 -6.37 -12.43
N GLU A 352 -17.85 -5.84 -11.33
CA GLU A 352 -17.04 -5.26 -10.24
C GLU A 352 -16.11 -6.29 -9.61
N VAL A 353 -16.59 -7.51 -9.34
CA VAL A 353 -15.76 -8.61 -8.81
C VAL A 353 -14.61 -8.95 -9.75
N GLN A 354 -14.87 -9.05 -11.06
CA GLN A 354 -13.84 -9.32 -12.05
C GLN A 354 -12.84 -8.17 -12.15
N THR A 355 -13.28 -6.92 -12.01
CA THR A 355 -12.41 -5.74 -12.03
C THR A 355 -11.44 -5.77 -10.87
N ILE A 356 -11.96 -5.95 -9.64
CA ILE A 356 -11.15 -6.02 -8.42
C ILE A 356 -10.11 -7.13 -8.58
N MET A 357 -10.56 -8.34 -8.92
CA MET A 357 -9.68 -9.49 -9.15
C MET A 357 -8.60 -9.20 -10.19
N LEU A 358 -8.96 -8.56 -11.31
CA LEU A 358 -8.01 -8.29 -12.38
C LEU A 358 -6.98 -7.24 -11.97
N LYS A 359 -7.40 -6.12 -11.36
CA LYS A 359 -6.48 -5.09 -10.87
C LYS A 359 -5.51 -5.64 -9.81
N GLU A 360 -5.99 -6.51 -8.92
CA GLU A 360 -5.16 -7.17 -7.91
C GLU A 360 -4.18 -8.22 -8.48
N GLN A 361 -4.34 -8.64 -9.75
CA GLN A 361 -3.35 -9.45 -10.46
C GLN A 361 -2.22 -8.63 -11.09
N ALA A 362 -2.31 -7.30 -11.07
CA ALA A 362 -1.23 -6.44 -11.55
C ALA A 362 0.04 -6.65 -10.70
N SER A 363 1.18 -6.61 -11.37
CA SER A 363 2.51 -6.66 -10.73
C SER A 363 3.19 -5.29 -10.68
N PHE A 364 2.51 -4.26 -11.17
CA PHE A 364 2.95 -2.88 -11.21
C PHE A 364 1.72 -2.00 -11.42
N TYR A 365 1.60 -0.93 -10.64
CA TYR A 365 0.56 0.06 -10.80
C TYR A 365 1.08 1.47 -10.52
N MET A 366 0.81 2.41 -11.42
CA MET A 366 0.98 3.84 -11.18
C MET A 366 -0.31 4.57 -11.53
N ASP A 367 -0.90 5.23 -10.52
CA ASP A 367 -2.03 6.14 -10.67
C ASP A 367 -1.59 7.55 -11.11
N PHE A 368 -0.39 7.97 -10.73
CA PHE A 368 0.12 9.33 -10.92
C PHE A 368 -0.64 10.40 -10.13
N ASP A 369 -1.19 10.04 -8.98
CA ASP A 369 -1.97 10.91 -8.08
C ASP A 369 -1.08 11.86 -7.25
N GLY A 370 -0.30 12.68 -7.96
CA GLY A 370 0.55 13.73 -7.38
C GLY A 370 1.98 13.29 -7.05
N ASP A 371 2.32 12.03 -7.30
CA ASP A 371 3.67 11.47 -7.17
C ASP A 371 4.00 10.48 -8.32
N TYR A 372 5.22 9.96 -8.29
CA TYR A 372 5.69 8.92 -9.22
C TYR A 372 5.94 7.60 -8.49
N GLU A 373 5.20 7.34 -7.42
CA GLU A 373 5.29 6.11 -6.63
C GLU A 373 4.62 4.96 -7.39
N GLU A 374 5.26 3.79 -7.37
CA GLU A 374 4.63 2.55 -7.80
C GLU A 374 3.81 2.01 -6.62
N ALA A 375 2.50 2.01 -6.77
CA ALA A 375 1.55 1.88 -5.66
C ALA A 375 1.56 0.51 -4.96
N LEU A 376 2.13 -0.54 -5.56
CA LEU A 376 2.16 -1.88 -4.95
C LEU A 376 3.39 -2.08 -4.05
N SER A 377 4.55 -1.59 -4.47
CA SER A 377 5.82 -1.70 -3.73
C SER A 377 6.11 -0.48 -2.86
N GLY A 378 5.54 0.68 -3.20
CA GLY A 378 5.89 1.97 -2.63
C GLY A 378 7.23 2.53 -3.14
N ASP A 379 7.82 1.92 -4.17
CA ASP A 379 9.07 2.39 -4.74
C ASP A 379 8.82 3.57 -5.69
N GLU A 380 9.61 4.64 -5.57
CA GLU A 380 9.49 5.81 -6.45
C GLU A 380 10.22 5.60 -7.79
N ALA A 381 9.55 5.92 -8.90
CA ALA A 381 10.17 5.94 -10.21
C ALA A 381 11.18 7.09 -10.34
N THR A 382 12.27 6.86 -11.07
CA THR A 382 13.25 7.93 -11.33
C THR A 382 12.74 8.85 -12.43
N ALA A 383 12.47 10.11 -12.09
CA ALA A 383 12.14 11.14 -13.08
C ALA A 383 13.39 11.68 -13.77
N VAL A 384 13.38 11.68 -15.11
CA VAL A 384 14.35 12.34 -15.96
C VAL A 384 13.71 13.59 -16.55
N GLY A 385 14.45 14.71 -16.58
CA GLY A 385 13.94 15.98 -17.07
C GLY A 385 13.04 16.71 -16.06
N THR A 386 11.95 17.29 -16.53
CA THR A 386 10.97 18.02 -15.70
C THR A 386 9.53 17.62 -16.06
N PRO A 387 9.17 16.33 -15.93
CA PRO A 387 7.76 15.95 -16.02
C PRO A 387 6.98 16.58 -14.86
N GLY A 388 5.67 16.74 -15.05
CA GLY A 388 4.79 17.26 -14.01
C GLY A 388 3.51 16.45 -13.89
N PHE A 389 2.51 17.06 -13.27
CA PHE A 389 1.18 16.47 -13.10
C PHE A 389 0.10 17.37 -13.69
N ALA A 390 -0.94 16.74 -14.23
CA ALA A 390 -2.18 17.39 -14.61
C ALA A 390 -3.21 17.22 -13.49
N PHE A 391 -3.14 18.07 -12.47
CA PHE A 391 -3.98 17.96 -11.28
C PHE A 391 -5.48 18.01 -11.61
N GLY A 392 -6.24 16.99 -11.18
CA GLY A 392 -7.65 16.78 -11.48
C GLY A 392 -7.95 16.56 -12.98
N GLY A 393 -6.93 16.25 -13.77
CA GLY A 393 -7.01 16.08 -15.22
C GLY A 393 -6.99 14.62 -15.69
N GLY A 394 -6.80 13.68 -14.76
CA GLY A 394 -6.82 12.25 -15.01
C GLY A 394 -8.18 11.72 -15.41
N ILE A 395 -8.18 10.45 -15.79
CA ILE A 395 -9.35 9.58 -15.79
C ILE A 395 -9.89 9.44 -14.36
N SER A 396 -8.99 9.24 -13.40
CA SER A 396 -9.25 9.33 -11.97
C SER A 396 -8.17 10.19 -11.35
N GLY A 397 -8.55 11.18 -10.53
CA GLY A 397 -7.56 12.02 -9.86
C GLY A 397 -6.67 12.85 -10.79
N ASP A 398 -5.37 12.79 -10.57
CA ASP A 398 -4.35 13.49 -11.33
C ASP A 398 -3.84 12.61 -12.50
N ALA A 399 -2.82 13.08 -13.22
CA ALA A 399 -2.21 12.29 -14.28
C ALA A 399 -0.78 12.75 -14.49
N TYR A 400 0.08 11.85 -14.98
CA TYR A 400 1.38 12.23 -15.49
C TYR A 400 1.23 13.26 -16.62
N GLN A 401 2.02 14.32 -16.59
CA GLN A 401 2.11 15.33 -17.64
C GLN A 401 3.54 15.39 -18.18
N GLY A 402 3.70 14.94 -19.43
CA GLY A 402 4.98 14.94 -20.11
C GLY A 402 5.49 16.35 -20.41
N ALA A 403 6.81 16.45 -20.57
CA ALA A 403 7.51 17.65 -20.97
C ALA A 403 8.65 17.28 -21.93
N THR A 404 9.27 18.28 -22.57
CA THR A 404 10.40 18.05 -23.49
C THR A 404 11.51 17.29 -22.77
N ASP A 405 12.03 16.22 -23.40
CA ASP A 405 13.12 15.39 -22.88
C ASP A 405 12.87 14.91 -21.43
N SER A 406 11.60 14.70 -21.07
CA SER A 406 11.16 14.26 -19.75
C SER A 406 10.44 12.92 -19.79
N TYR A 407 10.72 12.04 -18.82
CA TYR A 407 10.18 10.68 -18.72
C TYR A 407 10.45 10.05 -17.36
N LEU A 408 9.91 8.85 -17.11
CA LEU A 408 10.21 8.07 -15.90
C LEU A 408 10.96 6.80 -16.26
N THR A 409 11.82 6.35 -15.35
CA THR A 409 12.42 5.01 -15.40
C THR A 409 12.17 4.23 -14.12
N PHE A 410 11.88 2.94 -14.24
CA PHE A 410 11.65 2.04 -13.12
C PHE A 410 12.40 0.71 -13.29
N PRO A 411 13.03 0.14 -12.25
CA PRO A 411 13.74 -1.13 -12.34
C PRO A 411 12.89 -2.26 -12.92
N SER A 412 13.34 -2.88 -14.01
CA SER A 412 12.55 -3.90 -14.72
C SER A 412 12.77 -5.33 -14.24
N ALA A 413 13.72 -5.58 -13.32
CA ALA A 413 14.13 -6.93 -12.95
C ALA A 413 12.98 -7.81 -12.44
N GLY A 414 12.03 -7.23 -11.71
CA GLY A 414 10.82 -7.92 -11.23
C GLY A 414 9.69 -8.02 -12.26
N LEU A 415 9.74 -7.20 -13.32
CA LEU A 415 8.70 -7.08 -14.36
C LEU A 415 9.03 -7.90 -15.63
N ALA A 416 10.31 -7.97 -15.97
CA ALA A 416 10.84 -8.60 -17.17
C ALA A 416 11.07 -10.10 -16.94
N THR A 417 10.02 -10.82 -16.57
CA THR A 417 10.08 -12.24 -16.23
C THR A 417 9.05 -13.06 -16.98
N GLY A 418 9.24 -14.38 -17.01
CA GLY A 418 8.30 -15.30 -17.66
C GLY A 418 8.23 -15.16 -19.18
N SER A 419 7.20 -15.76 -19.76
CA SER A 419 6.94 -15.78 -21.21
C SER A 419 5.72 -14.96 -21.61
N GLU A 420 5.08 -14.28 -20.65
CA GLU A 420 3.89 -13.46 -20.87
C GLU A 420 4.05 -12.10 -20.19
N PHE A 421 3.49 -11.08 -20.80
CA PHE A 421 3.52 -9.71 -20.31
C PHE A 421 2.36 -8.91 -20.89
N SER A 422 1.71 -8.08 -20.10
CA SER A 422 0.73 -7.13 -20.60
C SER A 422 0.88 -5.77 -19.93
N ALA A 423 0.43 -4.74 -20.63
CA ALA A 423 0.25 -3.40 -20.07
C ALA A 423 -1.14 -2.86 -20.44
N SER A 424 -1.73 -2.07 -19.56
CA SER A 424 -2.97 -1.32 -19.78
C SER A 424 -2.79 0.07 -19.21
N PHE A 425 -3.16 1.11 -19.96
CA PHE A 425 -3.05 2.50 -19.52
C PHE A 425 -3.93 3.41 -20.35
N TRP A 426 -4.19 4.61 -19.82
CA TRP A 426 -4.81 5.70 -20.56
C TRP A 426 -3.74 6.66 -21.07
N LEU A 427 -3.92 7.14 -22.29
CA LEU A 427 -3.03 8.11 -22.91
C LEU A 427 -3.82 9.23 -23.57
N LYS A 428 -3.42 10.47 -23.29
CA LYS A 428 -3.86 11.66 -24.00
C LYS A 428 -2.67 12.27 -24.72
N ILE A 429 -2.76 12.40 -26.03
CA ILE A 429 -1.57 12.59 -26.87
C ILE A 429 -1.27 14.07 -27.08
N ASP A 430 0.01 14.43 -27.06
CA ASP A 430 0.45 15.74 -27.53
C ASP A 430 0.53 15.77 -29.06
N ALA A 431 -0.23 16.70 -29.66
CA ALA A 431 -0.30 16.86 -31.11
C ALA A 431 0.93 17.56 -31.72
N THR A 432 1.80 18.18 -30.91
CA THR A 432 2.97 18.91 -31.41
C THR A 432 4.15 17.99 -31.71
N ASP A 433 4.28 16.88 -30.97
CA ASP A 433 5.21 15.81 -31.29
C ASP A 433 4.65 14.92 -32.39
N THR A 434 5.48 14.56 -33.36
CA THR A 434 5.08 13.67 -34.47
C THR A 434 5.53 12.23 -34.27
N ARG A 435 6.36 11.96 -33.26
CA ARG A 435 6.88 10.64 -32.86
C ARG A 435 7.15 10.64 -31.36
N ALA A 436 6.86 9.53 -30.69
CA ALA A 436 7.21 9.33 -29.29
C ALA A 436 7.33 7.83 -28.99
N GLY A 437 8.20 7.49 -28.04
CA GLY A 437 8.08 6.24 -27.30
C GLY A 437 7.10 6.45 -26.15
N ILE A 438 6.28 5.45 -25.85
CA ILE A 438 5.23 5.53 -24.83
C ILE A 438 5.57 4.61 -23.66
N LEU A 439 5.96 3.37 -23.95
CA LEU A 439 6.32 2.39 -22.94
C LEU A 439 7.35 1.43 -23.52
N ALA A 440 8.46 1.19 -22.82
CA ALA A 440 9.47 0.26 -23.30
C ALA A 440 10.23 -0.41 -22.16
N ILE A 441 10.47 -1.71 -22.31
CA ILE A 441 11.58 -2.41 -21.64
C ILE A 441 12.47 -2.88 -22.79
N ALA A 442 13.65 -2.32 -22.91
CA ALA A 442 14.52 -2.49 -24.08
C ALA A 442 15.94 -2.91 -23.65
N PRO A 443 16.79 -3.45 -24.55
CA PRO A 443 18.17 -3.80 -24.21
C PRO A 443 18.88 -2.63 -23.53
N ALA A 444 19.55 -2.85 -22.40
CA ALA A 444 20.23 -1.82 -21.60
C ALA A 444 21.41 -1.17 -22.36
N SER A 445 21.94 -1.86 -23.38
CA SER A 445 23.02 -1.39 -24.22
C SER A 445 22.76 -1.79 -25.67
N PRO A 446 21.80 -1.13 -26.34
CA PRO A 446 21.37 -1.52 -27.68
C PRO A 446 22.47 -1.17 -28.70
N THR A 447 22.72 -2.07 -29.65
CA THR A 447 23.71 -1.85 -30.73
C THR A 447 23.31 -0.75 -31.70
N SER A 448 22.00 -0.50 -31.81
CA SER A 448 21.38 0.61 -32.52
C SER A 448 20.18 1.09 -31.69
N PRO A 449 19.88 2.40 -31.67
CA PRO A 449 18.67 2.92 -31.01
C PRO A 449 17.37 2.25 -31.48
N SER A 450 17.35 1.65 -32.67
CA SER A 450 16.21 0.91 -33.23
C SER A 450 16.29 -0.62 -33.09
N ASP A 451 17.45 -1.20 -32.73
CA ASP A 451 17.59 -2.66 -32.61
C ASP A 451 16.94 -3.12 -31.31
N LYS A 452 15.97 -4.03 -31.42
CA LYS A 452 15.22 -4.58 -30.28
C LYS A 452 15.12 -6.10 -30.34
N PRO A 453 16.26 -6.80 -30.22
CA PRO A 453 16.23 -8.25 -30.11
C PRO A 453 15.56 -8.72 -28.82
N SER A 454 15.56 -7.94 -27.74
CA SER A 454 14.91 -8.30 -26.47
C SER A 454 13.95 -7.20 -25.99
N GLY A 455 13.03 -7.60 -25.11
CA GLY A 455 12.00 -6.78 -24.49
C GLY A 455 10.89 -6.36 -25.45
N PHE A 456 10.28 -5.20 -25.21
CA PHE A 456 9.24 -4.63 -26.06
C PHE A 456 9.36 -3.11 -26.13
N GLY A 457 8.69 -2.53 -27.14
CA GLY A 457 8.49 -1.10 -27.23
C GLY A 457 7.15 -0.76 -27.87
N PHE A 458 6.37 0.06 -27.17
CA PHE A 458 5.14 0.64 -27.66
C PHE A 458 5.39 2.10 -28.02
N ILE A 459 5.15 2.45 -29.29
CA ILE A 459 5.53 3.74 -29.87
C ILE A 459 4.40 4.31 -30.72
N ARG A 460 4.51 5.59 -31.02
CA ARG A 460 3.76 6.23 -32.10
C ARG A 460 4.67 6.87 -33.13
N GLU A 461 4.24 6.80 -34.38
CA GLU A 461 4.99 7.21 -35.55
C GLU A 461 4.23 8.24 -36.40
N ASN A 462 4.97 9.11 -37.08
CA ASN A 462 4.40 10.10 -37.99
C ASN A 462 3.75 9.40 -39.20
N SER A 463 2.52 9.79 -39.53
CA SER A 463 1.76 9.34 -40.70
C SER A 463 1.05 10.52 -41.40
N GLY A 464 1.79 11.62 -41.63
CA GLY A 464 1.26 12.82 -42.29
C GLY A 464 0.66 13.79 -41.28
N THR A 465 -0.64 14.07 -41.39
CA THR A 465 -1.40 14.76 -40.31
C THR A 465 -1.75 13.81 -39.17
N ASN A 466 -1.67 12.50 -39.42
CA ASN A 466 -2.05 11.46 -38.49
C ASN A 466 -0.82 10.86 -37.81
N GLN A 467 -1.08 10.08 -36.77
CA GLN A 467 -0.08 9.32 -36.04
C GLN A 467 -0.58 7.89 -35.86
N LYS A 468 0.33 6.93 -36.04
CA LYS A 468 0.02 5.50 -35.95
C LYS A 468 0.74 4.88 -34.76
N PHE A 469 0.07 3.97 -34.06
CA PHE A 469 0.62 3.24 -32.93
C PHE A 469 1.13 1.87 -33.36
N LEU A 470 2.28 1.46 -32.81
CA LEU A 470 2.93 0.19 -33.11
C LEU A 470 3.46 -0.45 -31.84
N LEU A 471 3.41 -1.79 -31.82
CA LEU A 471 4.09 -2.61 -30.84
C LEU A 471 5.24 -3.36 -31.50
N LEU A 472 6.40 -3.34 -30.86
CA LEU A 472 7.56 -4.15 -31.21
C LEU A 472 7.87 -5.11 -30.08
N VAL A 473 8.12 -6.38 -30.40
CA VAL A 473 8.45 -7.41 -29.40
C VAL A 473 9.69 -8.20 -29.83
N GLY A 474 10.72 -8.19 -28.99
CA GLY A 474 11.99 -8.86 -29.22
C GLY A 474 11.95 -10.35 -28.88
N ASN A 475 12.61 -11.19 -29.69
CA ASN A 475 12.66 -12.64 -29.54
C ASN A 475 14.07 -13.25 -29.34
N GLY A 476 15.01 -12.43 -28.90
CA GLY A 476 16.44 -12.72 -28.74
C GLY A 476 17.27 -12.53 -30.00
N THR A 477 16.65 -12.46 -31.19
CA THR A 477 17.36 -12.30 -32.48
C THR A 477 16.96 -11.01 -33.20
N ASN A 478 15.66 -10.71 -33.24
CA ASN A 478 15.10 -9.51 -33.89
C ASN A 478 13.76 -9.13 -33.23
N ALA A 479 13.22 -7.97 -33.60
CA ALA A 479 11.88 -7.56 -33.22
C ALA A 479 10.82 -8.06 -34.23
N SER A 480 9.71 -8.58 -33.72
CA SER A 480 8.46 -8.71 -34.46
C SER A 480 7.67 -7.40 -34.39
N TRP A 481 7.14 -6.94 -35.52
CA TRP A 481 6.45 -5.65 -35.64
C TRP A 481 4.95 -5.87 -35.81
N PHE A 482 4.17 -5.29 -34.89
CA PHE A 482 2.71 -5.32 -34.92
C PHE A 482 2.22 -3.92 -35.26
N ASN A 483 1.97 -3.71 -36.55
CA ASN A 483 1.50 -2.45 -37.12
C ASN A 483 0.11 -2.65 -37.73
N PRO A 484 -0.97 -2.28 -37.03
CA PRO A 484 -2.33 -2.48 -37.51
C PRO A 484 -2.71 -1.59 -38.69
N GLY A 485 -1.99 -0.49 -38.94
CA GLY A 485 -2.36 0.52 -39.93
C GLY A 485 -3.53 1.38 -39.46
N ASP A 486 -4.53 1.57 -40.33
CA ASP A 486 -5.68 2.46 -40.10
C ASP A 486 -6.39 2.25 -38.74
N PRO A 487 -6.62 1.02 -38.23
CA PRO A 487 -7.29 0.81 -36.95
C PRO A 487 -6.60 1.40 -35.72
N ALA A 488 -5.29 1.69 -35.79
CA ALA A 488 -4.58 2.40 -34.72
C ALA A 488 -3.88 3.66 -35.23
N THR A 489 -4.52 4.33 -36.19
CA THR A 489 -4.08 5.62 -36.71
C THR A 489 -5.09 6.69 -36.31
N ILE A 490 -4.61 7.76 -35.67
CA ILE A 490 -5.44 8.87 -35.21
C ILE A 490 -4.97 10.19 -35.80
N ASP A 491 -5.86 11.18 -35.87
CA ASP A 491 -5.50 12.58 -36.03
C ASP A 491 -5.44 13.23 -34.63
N PRO A 492 -4.25 13.53 -34.08
CA PRO A 492 -4.13 14.09 -32.73
C PRO A 492 -4.66 15.53 -32.62
N THR A 493 -4.92 16.20 -33.74
CA THR A 493 -5.54 17.54 -33.74
C THR A 493 -7.07 17.48 -33.58
N VAL A 494 -7.65 16.30 -33.80
CA VAL A 494 -9.09 16.02 -33.63
C VAL A 494 -9.34 15.15 -32.39
N GLN A 495 -8.51 14.13 -32.19
CA GLN A 495 -8.58 13.23 -31.04
C GLN A 495 -7.77 13.82 -29.88
N THR A 496 -8.40 14.68 -29.09
CA THR A 496 -7.78 15.37 -27.94
C THR A 496 -8.13 14.76 -26.59
N GLY A 497 -8.99 13.73 -26.57
CA GLY A 497 -9.42 13.03 -25.37
C GLY A 497 -8.49 11.89 -24.99
N TRP A 498 -8.78 11.28 -23.84
CA TRP A 498 -8.16 10.05 -23.40
C TRP A 498 -8.50 8.90 -24.35
N ILE A 499 -7.51 8.05 -24.60
CA ILE A 499 -7.65 6.80 -25.36
C ILE A 499 -7.09 5.70 -24.47
N HIS A 500 -7.84 4.61 -24.33
CA HIS A 500 -7.35 3.44 -23.61
C HIS A 500 -6.46 2.59 -24.52
N PHE A 501 -5.30 2.19 -24.01
CA PHE A 501 -4.36 1.33 -24.72
C PHE A 501 -4.08 0.08 -23.89
N ALA A 502 -3.99 -1.06 -24.56
CA ALA A 502 -3.43 -2.26 -23.94
C ALA A 502 -2.58 -3.07 -24.92
N ILE A 503 -1.51 -3.67 -24.41
CA ILE A 503 -0.73 -4.68 -25.12
C ILE A 503 -0.82 -5.99 -24.34
N SER A 504 -0.94 -7.09 -25.05
CA SER A 504 -1.01 -8.44 -24.47
C SER A 504 -0.02 -9.32 -25.21
N ILE A 505 1.02 -9.75 -24.53
CA ILE A 505 2.09 -10.60 -25.06
C ILE A 505 1.95 -11.95 -24.38
N ALA A 506 1.51 -12.94 -25.14
CA ALA A 506 1.49 -14.34 -24.74
C ALA A 506 2.79 -15.04 -25.18
N ALA A 507 2.95 -16.31 -24.83
CA ALA A 507 4.14 -17.09 -25.17
C ALA A 507 4.41 -17.21 -26.69
N THR A 508 3.37 -17.12 -27.53
CA THR A 508 3.49 -17.33 -28.99
C THR A 508 2.77 -16.29 -29.84
N GLU A 509 2.08 -15.33 -29.22
CA GLU A 509 1.33 -14.28 -29.92
C GLU A 509 1.39 -12.96 -29.16
N ALA A 510 1.29 -11.86 -29.88
CA ALA A 510 1.07 -10.54 -29.29
C ALA A 510 -0.19 -9.91 -29.88
N ALA A 511 -0.95 -9.22 -29.05
CA ALA A 511 -2.13 -8.45 -29.39
C ALA A 511 -1.99 -7.01 -28.89
N PHE A 512 -2.59 -6.09 -29.63
CA PHE A 512 -2.63 -4.66 -29.32
C PHE A 512 -4.08 -4.18 -29.42
N TYR A 513 -4.50 -3.41 -28.42
CA TYR A 513 -5.85 -2.91 -28.24
C TYR A 513 -5.86 -1.38 -28.12
N MET A 514 -6.87 -0.76 -28.71
CA MET A 514 -7.17 0.67 -28.61
C MET A 514 -8.65 0.83 -28.28
N ASP A 515 -8.98 1.60 -27.25
CA ASP A 515 -10.32 1.79 -26.69
C ASP A 515 -11.07 0.47 -26.42
N GLY A 516 -10.37 -0.50 -25.85
CA GLY A 516 -10.93 -1.82 -25.55
C GLY A 516 -11.07 -2.75 -26.77
N VAL A 517 -10.75 -2.29 -27.98
CA VAL A 517 -10.90 -3.06 -29.22
C VAL A 517 -9.56 -3.61 -29.68
N GLN A 518 -9.48 -4.90 -29.99
CA GLN A 518 -8.28 -5.51 -30.57
C GLN A 518 -8.04 -4.96 -31.98
N VAL A 519 -6.96 -4.22 -32.18
CA VAL A 519 -6.59 -3.60 -33.46
C VAL A 519 -5.49 -4.37 -34.19
N SER A 520 -4.66 -5.13 -33.46
CA SER A 520 -3.63 -6.01 -34.04
C SER A 520 -3.54 -7.32 -33.27
N GLN A 521 -3.19 -8.40 -33.98
CA GLN A 521 -2.76 -9.68 -33.40
C GLN A 521 -1.80 -10.37 -34.37
N GLY A 522 -0.76 -11.01 -33.85
CA GLY A 522 0.12 -11.82 -34.67
C GLY A 522 1.01 -12.76 -33.87
N ALA A 523 1.46 -13.83 -34.53
CA ALA A 523 2.36 -14.80 -33.94
C ALA A 523 3.80 -14.29 -33.90
N PHE A 524 4.54 -14.73 -32.89
CA PHE A 524 5.99 -14.56 -32.78
C PHE A 524 6.59 -15.71 -31.96
N THR A 525 7.90 -15.72 -31.76
CA THR A 525 8.63 -16.85 -31.16
C THR A 525 8.84 -16.75 -29.65
N GLY A 526 8.05 -15.93 -28.96
CA GLY A 526 8.18 -15.66 -27.53
C GLY A 526 9.09 -14.47 -27.24
N ILE A 527 8.79 -13.78 -26.13
CA ILE A 527 9.53 -12.60 -25.70
C ILE A 527 10.85 -13.03 -25.06
N ASP A 528 11.92 -12.30 -25.37
CA ASP A 528 13.22 -12.48 -24.73
C ASP A 528 13.50 -11.29 -23.81
N TRP A 529 13.92 -11.57 -22.58
CA TRP A 529 14.25 -10.55 -21.58
C TRP A 529 15.77 -10.41 -21.36
N THR A 530 16.59 -10.98 -22.24
CA THR A 530 18.05 -10.98 -22.06
C THR A 530 18.59 -9.56 -22.18
N ASP A 531 19.44 -9.17 -21.21
CA ASP A 531 20.14 -7.89 -21.16
C ASP A 531 19.24 -6.65 -21.31
N VAL A 532 17.96 -6.75 -20.90
CA VAL A 532 17.07 -5.59 -20.86
C VAL A 532 17.44 -4.63 -19.73
N GLY A 533 17.20 -3.33 -19.96
CA GLY A 533 17.33 -2.28 -18.97
C GLY A 533 16.00 -1.97 -18.32
N ASP A 534 15.94 -0.83 -17.64
CA ASP A 534 14.77 -0.36 -16.91
C ASP A 534 13.55 -0.14 -17.82
N LEU A 535 12.36 -0.23 -17.21
CA LEU A 535 11.12 0.24 -17.80
C LEU A 535 11.24 1.74 -18.03
N SER A 536 10.96 2.18 -19.25
CA SER A 536 10.81 3.59 -19.62
C SER A 536 9.33 3.89 -19.86
N ILE A 537 8.83 4.94 -19.21
CA ILE A 537 7.43 5.38 -19.24
C ILE A 537 7.38 6.77 -19.86
N MET A 538 6.47 6.95 -20.82
CA MET A 538 6.29 8.16 -21.64
C MET A 538 7.53 8.51 -22.48
N SER A 539 8.34 7.49 -22.81
CA SER A 539 9.57 7.66 -23.55
C SER A 539 10.05 6.38 -24.22
N GLY A 540 10.88 6.56 -25.25
CA GLY A 540 11.75 5.52 -25.76
C GLY A 540 13.18 5.67 -25.23
N ASP A 541 13.61 6.85 -24.77
CA ASP A 541 14.89 6.99 -24.09
C ASP A 541 14.91 6.20 -22.75
N PRO A 542 16.08 5.72 -22.29
CA PRO A 542 17.38 5.84 -22.95
C PRO A 542 17.65 4.77 -24.02
N ASN A 543 16.85 3.69 -24.06
CA ASN A 543 17.23 2.44 -24.72
C ASN A 543 16.52 2.16 -26.07
N PHE A 544 15.53 2.98 -26.44
CA PHE A 544 14.67 2.82 -27.62
C PHE A 544 14.31 4.14 -28.34
N SER A 545 15.25 5.05 -28.53
CA SER A 545 14.98 6.39 -29.09
C SER A 545 15.31 6.59 -30.57
N GLY A 546 15.46 5.49 -31.34
CA GLY A 546 15.67 5.56 -32.79
C GLY A 546 14.63 6.42 -33.49
N TRP A 547 15.01 7.15 -34.55
CA TRP A 547 14.13 8.07 -35.29
C TRP A 547 13.41 9.13 -34.45
N ASN A 548 13.97 9.49 -33.29
CA ASN A 548 13.43 10.50 -32.38
C ASN A 548 12.16 10.07 -31.62
N HIS A 549 12.02 8.78 -31.31
CA HIS A 549 11.04 8.29 -30.31
C HIS A 549 11.55 8.59 -28.90
N LYS A 550 11.77 9.86 -28.59
CA LYS A 550 12.34 10.28 -27.31
C LYS A 550 11.27 10.32 -26.25
N THR A 551 10.39 11.32 -26.26
CA THR A 551 9.44 11.55 -25.16
C THR A 551 8.04 11.83 -25.68
N GLU A 552 7.04 11.46 -24.89
CA GLU A 552 5.65 11.86 -25.08
C GLU A 552 5.33 13.04 -24.16
N ARG A 553 4.96 14.20 -24.75
CA ARG A 553 4.55 15.39 -23.99
C ARG A 553 3.08 15.41 -23.58
N GLY A 554 2.32 14.39 -23.97
CA GLY A 554 0.96 14.17 -23.56
C GLY A 554 0.82 13.79 -22.09
N GLN A 555 -0.30 13.18 -21.75
CA GLN A 555 -0.64 12.72 -20.41
C GLN A 555 -0.82 11.21 -20.39
N MET A 556 -0.46 10.58 -19.27
CA MET A 556 -0.71 9.16 -19.00
C MET A 556 -1.39 9.04 -17.64
N ASP A 557 -2.28 8.07 -17.54
CA ASP A 557 -2.98 7.74 -16.30
C ASP A 557 -3.20 6.22 -16.22
N ASP A 558 -3.32 5.69 -15.00
CA ASP A 558 -3.77 4.34 -14.69
C ASP A 558 -2.91 3.25 -15.37
N LEU A 559 -1.58 3.29 -15.19
CA LEU A 559 -0.65 2.32 -15.80
C LEU A 559 -0.56 1.04 -14.99
N TYR A 560 -1.12 -0.05 -15.52
CA TYR A 560 -1.01 -1.40 -14.97
C TYR A 560 -0.10 -2.29 -15.83
N LEU A 561 0.79 -3.07 -15.20
CA LEU A 561 1.52 -4.16 -15.86
C LEU A 561 1.18 -5.52 -15.24
N PHE A 562 1.24 -6.57 -16.05
CA PHE A 562 0.86 -7.92 -15.66
C PHE A 562 1.85 -8.96 -16.16
N HIS A 563 2.09 -10.01 -15.37
CA HIS A 563 2.83 -11.22 -15.74
C HIS A 563 1.96 -12.28 -16.45
N LYS A 564 0.91 -11.84 -17.14
CA LYS A 564 0.00 -12.69 -17.92
C LYS A 564 -0.36 -12.02 -19.23
N ALA A 565 -0.80 -12.81 -20.20
CA ALA A 565 -1.48 -12.28 -21.38
C ALA A 565 -2.93 -11.90 -21.03
N LEU A 566 -3.27 -10.63 -21.18
CA LEU A 566 -4.66 -10.16 -21.04
C LEU A 566 -5.52 -10.67 -22.20
N THR A 567 -6.72 -11.14 -21.85
CA THR A 567 -7.77 -11.50 -22.82
C THR A 567 -8.53 -10.26 -23.29
N PRO A 568 -9.23 -10.30 -24.44
CA PRO A 568 -10.06 -9.19 -24.90
C PRO A 568 -11.13 -8.74 -23.89
N ALA A 569 -11.68 -9.67 -23.11
CA ALA A 569 -12.67 -9.37 -22.07
C ALA A 569 -12.03 -8.60 -20.90
N GLU A 570 -10.85 -9.00 -20.45
CA GLU A 570 -10.10 -8.29 -19.40
C GLU A 570 -9.67 -6.89 -19.85
N VAL A 571 -9.24 -6.73 -21.10
CA VAL A 571 -8.93 -5.40 -21.67
C VAL A 571 -10.18 -4.52 -21.69
N THR A 572 -11.33 -5.07 -22.10
CA THR A 572 -12.60 -4.34 -22.09
C THR A 572 -13.00 -3.92 -20.67
N LEU A 573 -12.74 -4.79 -19.69
CA LEU A 573 -13.03 -4.53 -18.29
C LEU A 573 -12.21 -3.36 -17.76
N LEU A 574 -10.88 -3.39 -17.94
CA LEU A 574 -9.98 -2.30 -17.54
C LEU A 574 -10.35 -0.96 -18.21
N ARG A 575 -10.73 -1.01 -19.49
CA ARG A 575 -11.20 0.17 -20.23
C ARG A 575 -12.49 0.76 -19.63
N ASN A 576 -13.43 -0.08 -19.18
CA ASN A 576 -14.71 0.39 -18.68
C ASN A 576 -14.62 0.93 -17.24
N THR A 577 -13.58 0.57 -16.51
CA THR A 577 -13.39 0.99 -15.11
C THR A 577 -12.72 2.35 -14.96
N GLY A 578 -12.13 2.87 -16.03
CA GLY A 578 -11.60 4.22 -16.12
C GLY A 578 -12.56 5.20 -16.80
N LEU A 579 -13.87 5.09 -16.57
CA LEU A 579 -14.89 5.99 -17.15
C LEU A 579 -15.90 6.45 -16.11
#